data_AF-A0A935CQ82-F1
#
_entry.id   AF-A0A935CQ82-F1
#
_cell.length_a   1.000
_cell.length_b   1.000
_cell.length_c   1.000
_cell.angle_alpha   90.00
_cell.angle_beta   90.00
_cell.angle_gamma   90.00
#
_symmetry.space_group_name_H-M   'P 1'
#
loop_
_entity.id
_entity.type
_entity.pdbx_description
1 polymer ?
#
loop_
_entity_poly.entity_id
_entity_poly.type
_entity_poly.pdbx_seq_one_letter_code
_entity_poly.pdbx_strand_id
1 'polypeptide(L)' 'MKDQLLSKIHDHTAVVAVIGLGYVGLPLAVAFAERGFPTGSHKFGMLS' A
#
# COMPACT_ATOMS: atom_id res chain seq x y z
N MET A 1 -0.11 1.09 20.95
CA MET A 1 0.52 0.99 19.62
C MET A 1 0.03 -0.22 18.83
N LYS A 2 0.16 -1.46 19.34
CA LYS A 2 -0.38 -2.67 18.65
C LYS A 2 -1.87 -2.54 18.30
N ASP A 3 -2.70 -2.20 19.28
CA ASP A 3 -4.15 -2.15 19.09
C ASP A 3 -4.58 -1.01 18.15
N GLN A 4 -3.82 0.08 18.11
CA GLN A 4 -4.03 1.19 17.18
C GLN A 4 -3.74 0.78 15.73
N LEU A 5 -2.69 -0.02 15.49
CA LEU A 5 -2.43 -0.54 14.15
C LEU A 5 -3.51 -1.54 13.72
N LEU A 6 -3.92 -2.43 14.63
CA LEU A 6 -4.98 -3.40 14.36
C LEU A 6 -6.30 -2.71 13.99
N SER A 7 -6.71 -1.68 14.75
CA SER A 7 -7.88 -0.86 14.39
C SER A 7 -7.74 -0.27 12.99
N LYS A 8 -6.61 0.36 12.64
CA LYS A 8 -6.42 0.92 11.28
C LYS A 8 -6.53 -0.11 10.16
N ILE A 9 -6.09 -1.34 10.40
CA ILE A 9 -6.21 -2.43 9.42
C ILE A 9 -7.67 -2.90 9.33
N HIS A 10 -8.33 -3.10 10.47
CA HIS A 10 -9.73 -3.53 10.51
C HIS A 10 -10.68 -2.48 9.89
N ASP A 11 -10.40 -1.21 10.13
CA ASP A 11 -11.19 -0.08 9.66
C ASP A 11 -10.81 0.35 8.22
N HIS A 12 -9.88 -0.35 7.57
CA HIS A 12 -9.31 -0.01 6.25
C HIS A 12 -8.76 1.44 6.14
N THR A 13 -8.35 2.04 7.27
CA THR A 13 -7.78 3.40 7.31
C THR A 13 -6.25 3.41 7.29
N ALA A 14 -5.62 2.23 7.32
CA ALA A 14 -4.18 2.09 7.16
C ALA A 14 -3.75 2.50 5.74
N VAL A 15 -2.76 3.41 5.64
CA VAL A 15 -2.18 3.82 4.36
C VAL A 15 -1.16 2.78 3.90
N VAL A 16 -1.37 2.20 2.72
CA VAL A 16 -0.49 1.21 2.10
C VAL A 16 0.41 1.92 1.10
N ALA A 17 1.72 1.79 1.26
CA ALA A 17 2.71 2.27 0.30
C ALA A 17 3.38 1.10 -0.40
N VAL A 18 3.24 1.01 -1.73
CA VAL A 18 3.93 0.00 -2.54
C VAL A 18 5.19 0.62 -3.16
N ILE A 19 6.34 0.05 -2.81
CA ILE A 19 7.65 0.45 -3.35
C ILE A 19 8.03 -0.49 -4.50
N GLY A 20 8.17 0.06 -5.70
CA GLY A 20 8.51 -0.69 -6.91
C GLY A 20 7.27 -1.25 -7.62
N LEU A 21 6.80 -0.53 -8.64
CA LEU A 21 5.66 -0.91 -9.49
C LEU A 21 6.05 -1.85 -10.64
N GLY A 22 6.86 -2.87 -10.33
CA GLY A 22 7.14 -3.94 -11.29
C GLY A 22 5.91 -4.83 -11.53
N TYR A 23 6.11 -5.94 -12.23
CA TYR A 23 5.06 -6.91 -12.54
C TYR A 23 4.27 -7.41 -11.30
N VAL A 24 4.90 -7.44 -10.12
CA VAL A 24 4.24 -7.83 -8.86
C VAL A 24 3.67 -6.63 -8.09
N GLY A 25 4.40 -5.51 -8.07
CA GLY A 25 4.01 -4.35 -7.28
C GLY A 25 2.76 -3.64 -7.80
N LEU A 26 2.58 -3.61 -9.12
CA LEU A 26 1.39 -2.99 -9.71
C LEU A 26 0.09 -3.77 -9.40
N PRO A 27 0.00 -5.09 -9.64
CA PRO A 27 -1.18 -5.88 -9.21
C PRO A 27 -1.42 -5.82 -7.70
N LEU A 28 -0.36 -5.76 -6.89
CA LEU A 28 -0.48 -5.66 -5.44
C LEU A 28 -1.10 -4.31 -5.00
N ALA A 29 -0.66 -3.20 -5.59
CA ALA A 29 -1.23 -1.88 -5.31
C ALA A 29 -2.71 -1.82 -5.70
N VAL A 30 -3.07 -2.42 -6.85
CA VAL A 30 -4.46 -2.52 -7.30
C VAL A 30 -5.30 -3.34 -6.31
N ALA A 31 -4.81 -4.50 -5.87
CA ALA A 31 -5.53 -5.36 -4.94
C ALA A 31 -5.84 -4.68 -3.58
N PHE A 32 -4.94 -3.83 -3.06
CA PHE A 32 -5.20 -3.08 -1.84
C PHE A 32 -6.20 -1.93 -2.06
N ALA A 33 -6.11 -1.23 -3.19
CA ALA A 33 -7.07 -0.19 -3.56
C ALA A 33 -8.49 -0.78 -3.73
N GLU A 34 -8.63 -1.94 -4.37
CA GLU A 34 -9.91 -2.63 -4.57
C GLU A 34 -10.54 -3.09 -3.24
N ARG A 35 -9.74 -3.36 -2.22
CA ARG A 35 -10.23 -3.69 -0.87
C ARG A 35 -10.52 -2.46 0.00
N GLY A 36 -10.42 -1.25 -0.56
CA GLY A 36 -10.78 -0.01 0.12
C GLY A 36 -9.68 0.59 0.99
N PHE A 37 -8.43 0.10 0.88
CA PHE A 37 -7.31 0.72 1.59
C PHE A 37 -6.80 1.96 0.83
N PRO A 38 -6.53 3.07 1.54
CA PRO A 38 -5.78 4.18 1.00
C PRO A 38 -4.41 3.68 0.50
N THR A 39 -4.21 3.64 -0.81
CA THR A 39 -3.02 3.03 -1.41
C THR A 39 -2.26 4.04 -2.25
N GLY A 40 -0.96 4.14 -2.03
CA GLY A 40 -0.02 4.96 -2.80
C GLY A 40 1.11 4.11 -3.37
N SER A 41 1.70 4.58 -4.46
CA SER A 41 2.82 3.90 -5.11
C SER A 41 3.98 4.84 -5.34
N HIS A 42 5.20 4.39 -5.04
CA HIS A 42 6.42 5.12 -5.32
C HIS A 42 7.30 4.34 -6.27
N LYS A 43 7.61 4.93 -7.42
CA LYS A 43 8.64 4.43 -8.34
C LYS A 43 9.97 4.96 -7.84
N PHE A 44 10.78 4.10 -7.24
CA PHE A 44 12.15 4.46 -6.89
C PHE A 44 12.92 4.77 -8.18
N GLY A 45 13.31 6.03 -8.33
CA GLY A 45 14.11 6.50 -9.47
C GLY A 45 15.49 5.88 -9.41
N MET A 46 15.88 5.26 -10.52
CA MET A 46 17.25 4.92 -10.87
C MET A 46 18.08 6.21 -10.78
N LEU A 47 19.05 6.27 -9.87
CA LEU A 47 20.08 7.31 -9.90
C LEU A 47 20.80 7.18 -11.24
N SER A 48 20.52 8.11 -12.16
CA SER A 48 21.27 8.32 -13.40
C SER A 48 22.31 9.41 -13.16
#